data_AF-A0A392MDM6-F1
#
_entry.id   AF-A0A392MDM6-F1
#
_cell.length_a   1.000
_cell.length_b   1.000
_cell.length_c   1.000
_cell.angle_alpha   90.00
_cell.angle_beta   90.00
_cell.angle_gamma   90.00
#
_symmetry.space_group_name_H-M   'P 1'
#
loop_
_entity.id
_entity.type
_entity.pdbx_description
1 polymer ?
#
loop_
_entity_poly.entity_id
_entity_poly.type
_entity_poly.pdbx_seq_one_letter_code
_entity_poly.pdbx_strand_id
1 'polypeptide(L)'
;MPGARLMGDMITLPNGDVLIINGAAAGAAGWETGRNPVLNPVIYKPNNPIGARFESQNPSNTPRMYHSTAILVRDGRVLVGGSNPHRGYNFANVLFPTELSLEAFSPSYLEPIFANVRPRIVSPTPAQKYGQKLEVQFEVQAALDLNAVQVTLLAPPFNTHSFSMNQRLLVLESGKVTNVEKNKYAIDVTIPGSPILAPPGFYILFVVHKEIPSEGVWVQIH
;
A
#
# COMPACT_ATOMS: atom_id res chain seq x y z
N MET A 1 0.52 18.39 4.89
CA MET A 1 1.48 18.06 3.82
C MET A 1 2.77 18.82 4.07
N PRO A 2 3.95 18.17 3.99
CA PRO A 2 5.23 18.83 4.24
C PRO A 2 5.71 19.72 3.07
N GLY A 3 5.03 19.69 1.92
CA GLY A 3 5.33 20.54 0.76
C GLY A 3 4.22 20.49 -0.30
N ALA A 4 4.32 21.39 -1.28
CA ALA A 4 3.43 21.40 -2.44
C ALA A 4 3.66 20.15 -3.30
N ARG A 5 2.57 19.53 -3.75
CA ARG A 5 2.61 18.38 -4.67
C ARG A 5 1.35 18.36 -5.52
N LEU A 6 1.52 18.35 -6.84
CA LEU A 6 0.49 18.04 -7.82
C LEU A 6 0.89 16.78 -8.58
N MET A 7 -0.08 16.06 -9.14
CA MET A 7 0.12 14.75 -9.79
C MET A 7 0.76 13.68 -8.89
N GLY A 8 0.58 13.78 -7.57
CA GLY A 8 1.04 12.74 -6.66
C GLY A 8 0.08 11.55 -6.63
N ASP A 9 0.62 10.35 -6.51
CA ASP A 9 -0.14 9.16 -6.19
C ASP A 9 -0.23 8.99 -4.66
N MET A 10 -1.40 8.59 -4.16
CA MET A 10 -1.63 8.26 -2.75
C MET A 10 -2.02 6.79 -2.63
N ILE A 11 -1.16 5.98 -2.01
CA ILE A 11 -1.28 4.52 -1.96
C ILE A 11 -1.52 4.11 -0.52
N THR A 12 -2.63 3.43 -0.26
CA THR A 12 -2.88 2.86 1.07
C THR A 12 -2.01 1.62 1.27
N LEU A 13 -1.22 1.61 2.35
CA LEU A 13 -0.35 0.52 2.74
C LEU A 13 -1.11 -0.48 3.64
N PRO A 14 -0.65 -1.73 3.77
CA PRO A 14 -1.36 -2.76 4.54
C PRO A 14 -1.56 -2.42 6.02
N ASN A 15 -0.68 -1.60 6.60
CA ASN A 15 -0.76 -1.17 8.00
C ASN A 15 -1.71 0.03 8.23
N GLY A 16 -2.37 0.54 7.17
CA GLY A 16 -3.26 1.70 7.25
C GLY A 16 -2.59 3.05 7.02
N ASP A 17 -1.26 3.08 6.87
CA ASP A 17 -0.56 4.29 6.44
C ASP A 17 -0.83 4.60 4.97
N VAL A 18 -0.55 5.84 4.56
CA VAL A 18 -0.69 6.28 3.17
C VAL A 18 0.66 6.76 2.65
N LEU A 19 1.19 6.09 1.63
CA LEU A 19 2.33 6.58 0.88
C LEU A 19 1.87 7.65 -0.10
N ILE A 20 2.52 8.80 -0.07
CA ILE A 20 2.36 9.88 -1.04
C ILE A 20 3.65 9.98 -1.86
N ILE A 21 3.58 9.65 -3.15
CA ILE A 21 4.74 9.56 -4.06
C ILE A 21 4.44 10.21 -5.42
N ASN A 22 5.46 10.39 -6.26
CA ASN A 22 5.36 11.01 -7.60
C ASN A 22 4.93 12.48 -7.59
N GLY A 23 5.01 13.14 -8.73
CA GLY A 23 4.48 14.48 -8.94
C GLY A 23 5.49 15.62 -8.80
N ALA A 24 4.96 16.83 -8.84
CA ALA A 24 5.69 18.08 -9.02
C ALA A 24 5.25 19.13 -7.99
N ALA A 25 6.11 20.09 -7.63
CA ALA A 25 5.78 21.12 -6.65
C ALA A 25 5.10 22.35 -7.28
N ALA A 26 5.20 22.53 -8.60
CA ALA A 26 4.66 23.69 -9.30
C ALA A 26 4.14 23.34 -10.70
N GLY A 27 3.29 24.20 -11.26
CA GLY A 27 2.68 24.03 -12.58
C GLY A 27 1.28 23.42 -12.50
N ALA A 28 0.98 22.51 -13.42
CA ALA A 28 -0.30 21.81 -13.51
C ALA A 28 -0.10 20.39 -14.05
N ALA A 29 -1.16 19.57 -14.00
CA ALA A 29 -1.19 18.33 -14.75
C ALA A 29 -1.27 18.59 -16.26
N GLY A 30 -0.81 17.64 -17.06
CA GLY A 30 -0.72 17.75 -18.50
C GLY A 30 0.72 17.77 -19.01
N TRP A 31 0.85 18.01 -20.31
CA TRP A 31 2.14 18.00 -20.99
C TRP A 31 2.89 19.32 -20.82
N GLU A 32 4.20 19.24 -20.64
CA GLU A 32 5.14 20.39 -20.57
C GLU A 32 4.92 21.40 -19.43
N THR A 33 3.96 21.18 -18.53
CA THR A 33 3.52 22.17 -17.53
C THR A 33 4.11 21.97 -16.13
N GLY A 34 4.32 20.73 -15.71
CA GLY A 34 4.87 20.42 -14.38
C GLY A 34 6.30 20.95 -14.20
N ARG A 35 6.62 21.46 -13.01
CA ARG A 35 7.96 21.98 -12.64
C ARG A 35 8.33 21.54 -11.23
N ASN A 36 9.63 21.50 -10.95
CA ASN A 36 10.20 21.16 -9.64
C ASN A 36 9.74 19.76 -9.16
N PRO A 37 10.32 18.67 -9.71
CA PRO A 37 9.90 17.32 -9.36
C PRO A 37 10.06 17.07 -7.86
N VAL A 38 9.09 16.41 -7.24
CA VAL A 38 9.14 16.08 -5.81
C VAL A 38 9.65 14.66 -5.64
N LEU A 39 10.95 14.56 -5.37
CA LEU A 39 11.69 13.30 -5.34
C LEU A 39 11.51 12.49 -4.05
N ASN A 40 11.25 13.16 -2.92
CA ASN A 40 11.02 12.50 -1.64
C ASN A 40 9.56 12.00 -1.55
N PRO A 41 9.32 10.71 -1.33
CA PRO A 41 8.03 10.23 -0.88
C PRO A 41 7.73 10.72 0.54
N VAL A 42 6.46 10.67 0.93
CA VAL A 42 6.00 11.00 2.28
C VAL A 42 5.08 9.90 2.77
N ILE A 43 5.33 9.37 3.95
CA ILE A 43 4.37 8.50 4.64
C ILE A 43 3.46 9.38 5.48
N TYR A 44 2.15 9.26 5.27
CA TYR A 44 1.13 9.83 6.11
C TYR A 44 0.59 8.77 7.08
N LYS A 45 0.76 9.01 8.38
CA LYS A 45 0.34 8.15 9.49
C LYS A 45 -0.94 8.73 10.11
N PRO A 46 -2.15 8.28 9.71
CA PRO A 46 -3.40 8.94 10.08
C PRO A 46 -3.69 8.93 11.58
N ASN A 47 -3.22 7.88 12.27
CA ASN A 47 -3.47 7.67 13.71
C ASN A 47 -2.45 8.39 14.61
N ASN A 48 -1.38 8.96 14.04
CA ASN A 48 -0.41 9.71 14.83
C ASN A 48 -1.00 11.05 15.34
N PRO A 49 -0.45 11.60 16.44
CA PRO A 49 -0.79 12.93 16.91
C PRO A 49 -0.64 13.99 15.80
N ILE A 50 -1.49 15.02 15.86
CA ILE A 50 -1.37 16.19 14.97
C ILE A 50 0.05 16.76 15.07
N GLY A 51 0.67 17.04 13.93
CA GLY A 51 2.07 17.49 13.85
C GLY A 51 3.10 16.36 13.64
N ALA A 52 2.73 15.10 13.92
CA ALA A 52 3.61 13.93 13.76
C ALA A 52 3.10 12.93 12.70
N ARG A 53 2.19 13.38 11.82
CA ARG A 53 1.54 12.53 10.81
C ARG A 53 2.28 12.39 9.50
N PHE A 54 3.26 13.24 9.20
CA PHE A 54 3.97 13.22 7.92
C PHE A 54 5.44 12.91 8.16
N GLU A 55 5.94 11.89 7.48
CA GLU A 55 7.32 11.44 7.58
C GLU A 55 7.94 11.41 6.17
N SER A 56 8.91 12.28 5.93
CA SER A 56 9.63 12.30 4.65
C SER A 56 10.51 11.07 4.52
N GLN A 57 10.50 10.45 3.34
CA GLN A 57 11.28 9.26 3.03
C GLN A 57 12.48 9.61 2.13
N ASN A 58 13.39 8.65 1.98
CA ASN A 58 14.55 8.80 1.09
C ASN A 58 14.11 9.09 -0.36
N PRO A 59 14.79 9.99 -1.07
CA PRO A 59 14.40 10.40 -2.42
C PRO A 59 14.75 9.33 -3.47
N SER A 60 14.00 9.31 -4.57
CA SER A 60 14.45 8.71 -5.83
C SER A 60 15.20 9.74 -6.68
N ASN A 61 16.05 9.30 -7.60
CA ASN A 61 16.69 10.17 -8.59
C ASN A 61 15.84 10.38 -9.85
N THR A 62 14.71 9.69 -9.97
CA THR A 62 13.86 9.67 -11.17
C THR A 62 12.67 10.61 -11.01
N PRO A 63 12.56 11.68 -11.83
CA PRO A 63 11.38 12.53 -11.85
C PRO A 63 10.14 11.79 -12.38
N ARG A 64 9.24 11.38 -11.48
CA ARG A 64 7.95 10.76 -11.85
C ARG A 64 6.88 11.84 -12.02
N MET A 65 6.78 12.40 -13.23
CA MET A 65 5.91 13.55 -13.59
C MET A 65 4.55 13.10 -14.17
N TYR A 66 3.92 13.90 -15.03
CA TYR A 66 2.63 13.55 -15.65
C TYR A 66 2.69 12.21 -16.39
N HIS A 67 1.65 11.38 -16.22
CA HIS A 67 1.61 9.95 -16.60
C HIS A 67 2.56 9.02 -15.81
N SER A 68 3.02 9.40 -14.62
CA SER A 68 3.51 8.41 -13.65
C SER A 68 2.37 7.59 -13.06
N THR A 69 2.71 6.46 -12.46
CA THR A 69 1.78 5.65 -11.68
C THR A 69 2.52 4.94 -10.55
N ALA A 70 1.77 4.54 -9.53
CA ALA A 70 2.26 3.72 -8.44
C ALA A 70 1.19 2.74 -7.96
N ILE A 71 1.60 1.53 -7.55
CA ILE A 71 0.70 0.48 -7.07
C ILE A 71 1.38 -0.38 -6.00
N LEU A 72 0.65 -0.70 -4.92
CA LEU A 72 1.10 -1.67 -3.93
C LEU A 72 1.05 -3.08 -4.50
N VAL A 73 2.11 -3.87 -4.30
CA VAL A 73 2.16 -5.29 -4.64
C VAL A 73 2.15 -6.18 -3.39
N ARG A 74 1.84 -7.47 -3.57
CA ARG A 74 1.61 -8.42 -2.47
C ARG A 74 2.75 -8.55 -1.48
N ASP A 75 3.99 -8.36 -1.90
CA ASP A 75 5.15 -8.44 -1.00
C ASP A 75 5.29 -7.21 -0.08
N GLY A 76 4.40 -6.23 -0.20
CA GLY A 76 4.37 -5.00 0.59
C GLY A 76 5.14 -3.84 -0.01
N ARG A 77 5.84 -4.02 -1.14
CA ARG A 77 6.48 -2.93 -1.88
C ARG A 77 5.46 -2.13 -2.70
N VAL A 78 5.84 -0.93 -3.11
CA VAL A 78 5.09 -0.13 -4.07
C VAL A 78 5.88 -0.03 -5.36
N LEU A 79 5.35 -0.58 -6.45
CA LEU A 79 5.93 -0.41 -7.78
C LEU A 79 5.61 1.00 -8.29
N VAL A 80 6.61 1.66 -8.86
CA VAL A 80 6.55 3.02 -9.38
C VAL A 80 7.01 3.00 -10.84
N GLY A 81 6.22 3.59 -11.73
CA GLY A 81 6.46 3.57 -13.16
C GLY A 81 6.07 4.86 -13.88
N GLY A 82 6.39 4.95 -15.16
CA GLY A 82 6.22 6.16 -15.95
C GLY A 82 7.33 7.19 -15.66
N SER A 83 7.36 8.38 -16.21
CA SER A 83 6.27 9.19 -16.68
C SER A 83 6.45 9.56 -18.16
N ASN A 84 5.40 10.08 -18.78
CA ASN A 84 5.49 10.65 -20.12
C ASN A 84 4.80 12.02 -20.12
N PRO A 85 5.52 13.09 -19.78
CA PRO A 85 4.96 14.44 -19.74
C PRO A 85 4.85 15.08 -21.13
N HIS A 86 4.78 14.27 -22.19
CA HIS A 86 4.78 14.70 -23.59
C HIS A 86 3.63 14.04 -24.37
N ARG A 87 3.26 14.65 -25.50
CA ARG A 87 2.23 14.12 -26.42
C ARG A 87 2.59 12.74 -27.00
N GLY A 88 3.87 12.47 -27.18
CA GLY A 88 4.42 11.19 -27.61
C GLY A 88 5.73 10.92 -26.89
N TYR A 89 6.38 9.79 -27.14
CA TYR A 89 7.64 9.49 -26.46
C TYR A 89 8.74 10.44 -26.91
N ASN A 90 9.38 11.09 -25.95
CA ASN A 90 10.51 11.98 -26.18
C ASN A 90 11.58 11.76 -25.13
N PHE A 91 12.77 11.38 -25.57
CA PHE A 91 13.87 10.95 -24.71
C PHE A 91 15.02 11.96 -24.64
N ALA A 92 15.02 13.01 -25.47
CA ALA A 92 16.14 13.94 -25.59
C ALA A 92 15.65 15.38 -25.81
N ASN A 93 16.47 16.35 -25.42
CA ASN A 93 16.20 17.78 -25.60
C ASN A 93 14.88 18.26 -24.96
N VAL A 94 14.50 17.65 -23.84
CA VAL A 94 13.31 18.00 -23.04
C VAL A 94 13.67 18.05 -21.56
N LEU A 95 12.87 18.79 -20.79
CA LEU A 95 13.11 18.98 -19.36
C LEU A 95 12.99 17.68 -18.55
N PHE A 96 12.03 16.83 -18.91
CA PHE A 96 11.76 15.56 -18.24
C PHE A 96 11.52 14.47 -19.29
N PRO A 97 12.55 13.72 -19.70
CA PRO A 97 12.42 12.65 -20.69
C PRO A 97 11.35 11.62 -20.33
N THR A 98 10.77 10.97 -21.35
CA THR A 98 9.93 9.79 -21.16
C THR A 98 10.69 8.71 -20.39
N GLU A 99 10.09 8.24 -19.30
CA GLU A 99 10.67 7.27 -18.38
C GLU A 99 9.90 5.94 -18.46
N LEU A 100 10.60 4.88 -18.86
CA LEU A 100 10.04 3.55 -19.10
C LEU A 100 10.45 2.51 -18.06
N SER A 101 11.36 2.86 -17.15
CA SER A 101 11.80 1.99 -16.06
C SER A 101 10.75 1.86 -14.96
N LEU A 102 10.91 0.80 -14.17
CA LEU A 102 10.19 0.61 -12.92
C LEU A 102 11.17 0.71 -11.75
N GLU A 103 10.75 1.39 -10.69
CA GLU A 103 11.38 1.35 -9.38
C GLU A 103 10.42 0.68 -8.38
N ALA A 104 10.97 0.17 -7.27
CA ALA A 104 10.15 -0.29 -6.15
C ALA A 104 10.51 0.52 -4.91
N PHE A 105 9.52 1.24 -4.36
CA PHE A 105 9.64 1.79 -3.02
C PHE A 105 9.43 0.67 -2.00
N SER A 106 10.38 0.53 -1.08
CA SER A 106 10.35 -0.46 0.00
C SER A 106 10.11 0.27 1.32
N PRO A 107 8.89 0.23 1.89
CA PRO A 107 8.61 0.87 3.16
C PRO A 107 9.43 0.26 4.31
N SER A 108 9.65 1.03 5.38
CA SER A 108 10.47 0.62 6.53
C SER A 108 9.99 -0.69 7.19
N TYR A 109 8.69 -1.00 7.08
CA TYR A 109 8.15 -2.28 7.56
C TYR A 109 8.74 -3.52 6.84
N LEU A 110 9.49 -3.35 5.74
CA LEU A 110 10.20 -4.42 5.03
C LEU A 110 11.68 -4.53 5.41
N GLU A 111 12.18 -3.69 6.33
CA GLU A 111 13.58 -3.74 6.73
C GLU A 111 13.94 -5.11 7.35
N PRO A 112 15.16 -5.64 7.08
CA PRO A 112 15.57 -6.95 7.58
C PRO A 112 15.47 -7.13 9.10
N ILE A 113 15.57 -6.04 9.87
CA ILE A 113 15.41 -6.05 11.32
C ILE A 113 14.02 -6.53 11.77
N PHE A 114 13.00 -6.39 10.92
CA PHE A 114 11.63 -6.81 11.19
C PHE A 114 11.30 -8.22 10.68
N ALA A 115 12.27 -8.94 10.09
CA ALA A 115 12.01 -10.25 9.48
C ALA A 115 11.43 -11.28 10.47
N ASN A 116 11.82 -11.22 11.74
CA ASN A 116 11.34 -12.15 12.78
C ASN A 116 9.93 -11.80 13.32
N VAL A 117 9.50 -10.54 13.21
CA VAL A 117 8.16 -10.10 13.66
C VAL A 117 7.14 -10.08 12.52
N ARG A 118 7.60 -10.17 11.27
CA ARG A 118 6.77 -10.19 10.07
C ARG A 118 5.92 -11.47 10.01
N PRO A 119 4.58 -11.36 9.95
CA PRO A 119 3.72 -12.53 9.84
C PRO A 119 3.84 -13.24 8.48
N ARG A 120 3.65 -14.55 8.47
CA ARG A 120 3.49 -15.36 7.26
C ARG A 120 2.13 -16.04 7.28
N ILE A 121 1.28 -15.73 6.32
CA ILE A 121 -0.06 -16.34 6.22
C ILE A 121 0.08 -17.80 5.77
N VAL A 122 -0.64 -18.70 6.44
CA VAL A 122 -0.73 -20.13 6.14
C VAL A 122 -2.06 -20.46 5.47
N SER A 123 -3.16 -19.88 5.96
CA SER A 123 -4.51 -19.97 5.40
C SER A 123 -5.20 -18.60 5.53
N PRO A 124 -6.09 -18.22 4.60
CA PRO A 124 -7.36 -18.91 4.40
C PRO A 124 -7.55 -19.52 3.00
N THR A 125 -8.74 -20.08 2.76
CA THR A 125 -9.23 -20.43 1.41
C THR A 125 -9.41 -19.17 0.54
N PRO A 126 -9.33 -19.26 -0.80
CA PRO A 126 -9.44 -18.07 -1.66
C PRO A 126 -10.84 -17.43 -1.70
N ALA A 127 -11.92 -18.19 -1.55
CA ALA A 127 -13.29 -17.71 -1.78
C ALA A 127 -14.02 -17.43 -0.46
N GLN A 128 -14.54 -16.21 -0.30
CA GLN A 128 -15.17 -15.73 0.94
C GLN A 128 -16.55 -15.14 0.68
N LYS A 129 -17.49 -15.39 1.60
CA LYS A 129 -18.85 -14.86 1.55
C LYS A 129 -19.01 -13.63 2.45
N TYR A 130 -19.91 -12.73 2.09
CA TYR A 130 -20.28 -11.59 2.95
C TYR A 130 -20.73 -12.04 4.35
N GLY A 131 -20.27 -11.35 5.39
CA GLY A 131 -20.63 -11.60 6.79
C GLY A 131 -20.09 -12.92 7.37
N GLN A 132 -19.34 -13.69 6.59
CA GLN A 132 -18.72 -14.93 7.03
C GLN A 132 -17.63 -14.66 8.07
N LYS A 133 -17.57 -15.51 9.12
CA LYS A 133 -16.38 -15.62 9.96
C LYS A 133 -15.30 -16.42 9.26
N LEU A 134 -14.10 -15.88 9.23
CA LEU A 134 -12.94 -16.44 8.58
C LEU A 134 -11.83 -16.63 9.62
N GLU A 135 -11.38 -17.86 9.81
CA GLU A 135 -10.16 -18.14 10.55
C GLU A 135 -8.96 -17.95 9.62
N VAL A 136 -8.05 -17.05 9.99
CA VAL A 136 -6.77 -16.82 9.30
C VAL A 136 -5.66 -17.40 10.17
N GLN A 137 -4.95 -18.41 9.67
CA GLN A 137 -3.78 -18.95 10.34
C GLN A 137 -2.51 -18.29 9.82
N PHE A 138 -1.60 -17.94 10.72
CA PHE A 138 -0.34 -17.30 10.37
C PHE A 138 0.78 -17.67 11.34
N GLU A 139 2.01 -17.50 10.89
CA GLU A 139 3.23 -17.76 11.66
C GLU A 139 3.96 -16.45 11.96
N VAL A 140 4.55 -16.34 13.16
CA VAL A 140 5.48 -15.26 13.54
C VAL A 140 6.63 -15.89 14.33
N GLN A 141 7.87 -15.61 13.94
CA GLN A 141 9.05 -16.23 14.57
C GLN A 141 9.34 -15.66 15.96
N ALA A 142 9.11 -14.36 16.15
CA ALA A 142 9.22 -13.68 17.43
C ALA A 142 8.01 -13.93 18.33
N ALA A 143 8.12 -13.50 19.61
CA ALA A 143 6.97 -13.46 20.51
C ALA A 143 5.89 -12.53 19.94
N LEU A 144 4.66 -13.04 19.85
CA LEU A 144 3.53 -12.29 19.32
C LEU A 144 2.95 -11.35 20.37
N ASP A 145 2.73 -10.09 19.99
CA ASP A 145 1.91 -9.17 20.76
C ASP A 145 0.46 -9.27 20.29
N LEU A 146 -0.38 -9.96 21.07
CA LEU A 146 -1.76 -10.25 20.74
C LEU A 146 -2.62 -8.99 20.55
N ASN A 147 -2.24 -7.87 21.16
CA ASN A 147 -2.97 -6.60 21.05
C ASN A 147 -2.56 -5.77 19.83
N ALA A 148 -1.50 -6.18 19.13
CA ALA A 148 -0.94 -5.49 17.98
C ALA A 148 -1.13 -6.26 16.67
N VAL A 149 -2.08 -7.21 16.62
CA VAL A 149 -2.42 -7.98 15.42
C VAL A 149 -3.69 -7.44 14.77
N GLN A 150 -3.63 -7.20 13.47
CA GLN A 150 -4.77 -6.80 12.65
C GLN A 150 -4.79 -7.60 11.35
N VAL A 151 -5.97 -7.73 10.75
CA VAL A 151 -6.13 -8.28 9.41
C VAL A 151 -6.76 -7.23 8.52
N THR A 152 -6.17 -6.98 7.37
CA THR A 152 -6.63 -5.96 6.43
C THR A 152 -6.90 -6.53 5.05
N LEU A 153 -7.95 -6.04 4.39
CA LEU A 153 -8.24 -6.32 2.99
C LEU A 153 -8.00 -5.07 2.15
N LEU A 154 -7.08 -5.16 1.19
CA LEU A 154 -6.85 -4.12 0.19
C LEU A 154 -7.59 -4.47 -1.10
N ALA A 155 -8.45 -3.58 -1.60
CA ALA A 155 -8.87 -3.68 -2.99
C ALA A 155 -7.80 -3.04 -3.88
N PRO A 156 -7.17 -3.80 -4.79
CA PRO A 156 -6.16 -3.27 -5.68
C PRO A 156 -6.80 -2.25 -6.64
N PRO A 157 -6.23 -1.04 -6.78
CA PRO A 157 -6.77 -0.05 -7.69
C PRO A 157 -6.29 -0.25 -9.13
N PHE A 158 -7.05 0.32 -10.07
CA PHE A 158 -6.49 0.73 -11.36
C PHE A 158 -6.03 2.17 -11.24
N ASN A 159 -4.73 2.44 -11.44
CA ASN A 159 -4.15 3.76 -11.21
C ASN A 159 -3.62 4.40 -12.49
N THR A 160 -4.17 5.56 -12.85
CA THR A 160 -3.69 6.40 -13.95
C THR A 160 -3.97 7.86 -13.66
N HIS A 161 -3.13 8.77 -14.16
CA HIS A 161 -3.35 10.23 -14.01
C HIS A 161 -3.57 10.66 -12.56
N SER A 162 -2.81 10.06 -11.63
CA SER A 162 -2.94 10.29 -10.17
C SER A 162 -4.31 9.94 -9.60
N PHE A 163 -5.05 9.07 -10.30
CA PHE A 163 -6.39 8.64 -9.93
C PHE A 163 -6.42 7.12 -9.70
N SER A 164 -6.48 6.72 -8.43
CA SER A 164 -6.54 5.32 -8.01
C SER A 164 -7.99 4.85 -7.89
N MET A 165 -8.54 4.37 -9.01
CA MET A 165 -9.92 3.87 -9.08
C MET A 165 -10.06 2.64 -8.19
N ASN A 166 -11.09 2.62 -7.34
CA ASN A 166 -11.44 1.51 -6.46
C ASN A 166 -10.48 1.23 -5.27
N GLN A 167 -9.46 2.08 -5.02
CA GLN A 167 -8.57 1.89 -3.87
C GLN A 167 -9.35 1.95 -2.55
N ARG A 168 -9.26 0.89 -1.75
CA ARG A 168 -9.78 0.87 -0.38
C ARG A 168 -8.96 -0.09 0.46
N LEU A 169 -8.75 0.26 1.73
CA LEU A 169 -8.26 -0.66 2.74
C LEU A 169 -9.35 -0.84 3.80
N LEU A 170 -9.70 -2.09 4.09
CA LEU A 170 -10.65 -2.45 5.11
C LEU A 170 -9.89 -3.12 6.25
N VAL A 171 -9.95 -2.54 7.44
CA VAL A 171 -9.50 -3.21 8.67
C VAL A 171 -10.65 -4.10 9.13
N LEU A 172 -10.42 -5.41 9.19
CA LEU A 172 -11.47 -6.36 9.56
C LEU A 172 -11.70 -6.35 11.07
N GLU A 173 -12.95 -6.55 11.47
CA GLU A 173 -13.28 -6.82 12.85
C GLU A 173 -12.62 -8.14 13.26
N SER A 174 -11.67 -8.06 14.18
CA SER A 174 -10.93 -9.20 14.69
C SER A 174 -11.48 -9.71 16.02
N GLY A 175 -11.56 -11.03 16.12
CA GLY A 175 -11.78 -11.75 17.37
C GLY A 175 -10.47 -11.93 18.14
N LYS A 176 -10.45 -12.93 19.04
CA LYS A 176 -9.26 -13.25 19.83
C LYS A 176 -8.23 -13.98 18.96
N VAL A 177 -6.97 -13.59 19.12
CA VAL A 177 -5.84 -14.35 18.58
C VAL A 177 -5.56 -15.54 19.50
N THR A 178 -5.46 -16.74 18.94
CA THR A 178 -5.14 -17.97 19.67
C THR A 178 -3.81 -18.55 19.21
N ASN A 179 -3.08 -19.15 20.14
CA ASN A 179 -1.88 -19.93 19.81
C ASN A 179 -2.33 -21.35 19.47
N VAL A 180 -2.04 -21.80 18.25
CA VAL A 180 -2.43 -23.14 17.76
C VAL A 180 -1.27 -24.10 17.94
N GLU A 181 -0.06 -23.66 17.58
CA GLU A 181 1.19 -24.41 17.73
C GLU A 181 2.35 -23.44 17.97
N LYS A 182 3.56 -23.97 18.22
CA LYS A 182 4.76 -23.14 18.39
C LYS A 182 4.93 -22.20 17.19
N ASN A 183 4.95 -20.90 17.46
CA ASN A 183 5.08 -19.81 16.47
C ASN A 183 3.93 -19.73 15.44
N LYS A 184 2.82 -20.44 15.67
CA LYS A 184 1.66 -20.48 14.78
C LYS A 184 0.40 -20.07 15.53
N TYR A 185 -0.34 -19.15 14.93
CA TYR A 185 -1.47 -18.48 15.54
C TYR A 185 -2.67 -18.50 14.60
N ALA A 186 -3.86 -18.36 15.17
CA ALA A 186 -5.10 -18.16 14.43
C ALA A 186 -5.79 -16.87 14.91
N ILE A 187 -6.40 -16.15 13.97
CA ILE A 187 -7.24 -14.98 14.24
C ILE A 187 -8.56 -15.15 13.49
N ASP A 188 -9.66 -15.10 14.22
CA ASP A 188 -10.99 -15.04 13.62
C ASP A 188 -11.28 -13.61 13.17
N VAL A 189 -11.73 -13.43 11.94
CA VAL A 189 -12.16 -12.13 11.42
C VAL A 189 -13.51 -12.22 10.74
N THR A 190 -14.26 -11.13 10.73
CA THR A 190 -15.54 -11.06 10.02
C THR A 190 -15.36 -10.40 8.66
N ILE A 191 -15.68 -11.12 7.57
CA ILE A 191 -15.76 -10.52 6.24
C ILE A 191 -16.87 -9.48 6.23
N PRO A 192 -16.66 -8.28 5.65
CA PRO A 192 -17.67 -7.23 5.64
C PRO A 192 -19.02 -7.76 5.17
N GLY A 193 -20.11 -7.37 5.86
CA GLY A 193 -21.45 -7.89 5.57
C GLY A 193 -22.17 -7.22 4.40
N SER A 194 -21.55 -6.21 3.78
CA SER A 194 -22.20 -5.39 2.76
C SER A 194 -21.31 -5.14 1.54
N PRO A 195 -21.84 -5.31 0.32
CA PRO A 195 -21.14 -4.97 -0.92
C PRO A 195 -20.90 -3.46 -1.07
N ILE A 196 -21.53 -2.61 -0.25
CA ILE A 196 -21.24 -1.17 -0.22
C ILE A 196 -19.86 -0.93 0.39
N LEU A 197 -19.52 -1.64 1.47
CA LEU A 197 -18.22 -1.54 2.14
C LEU A 197 -17.13 -2.25 1.32
N ALA A 198 -17.42 -3.46 0.87
CA ALA A 198 -16.51 -4.30 0.10
C ALA A 198 -17.19 -4.81 -1.18
N PRO A 199 -17.19 -4.07 -2.30
CA PRO A 199 -17.74 -4.52 -3.56
C PRO A 199 -17.20 -5.89 -3.98
N PRO A 200 -17.99 -6.72 -4.68
CA PRO A 200 -17.54 -8.03 -5.10
C PRO A 200 -16.28 -7.94 -5.95
N GLY A 201 -15.32 -8.84 -5.71
CA GLY A 201 -14.06 -8.83 -6.44
C GLY A 201 -12.90 -9.45 -5.68
N PHE A 202 -11.71 -9.26 -6.23
CA PHE A 202 -10.46 -9.72 -5.64
C PHE A 202 -9.89 -8.68 -4.68
N TYR A 203 -9.43 -9.16 -3.53
CA TYR A 203 -8.77 -8.39 -2.49
C TYR A 203 -7.47 -9.06 -2.12
N ILE A 204 -6.52 -8.27 -1.63
CA ILE A 204 -5.29 -8.79 -1.04
C ILE A 204 -5.46 -8.73 0.48
N LEU A 205 -5.43 -9.89 1.13
CA LEU A 205 -5.49 -10.03 2.58
C LEU A 205 -4.07 -9.98 3.14
N PHE A 206 -3.88 -9.16 4.17
CA PHE A 206 -2.64 -9.08 4.94
C PHE A 206 -2.93 -9.33 6.43
N VAL A 207 -1.97 -9.95 7.11
CA VAL A 207 -1.89 -9.94 8.58
C VAL A 207 -0.81 -8.94 8.97
N VAL A 208 -1.14 -8.00 9.84
CA VAL A 208 -0.23 -6.95 10.32
C VAL A 208 0.05 -7.19 11.80
N HIS A 209 1.32 -7.26 12.18
CA HIS A 209 1.77 -7.36 13.57
C HIS A 209 2.73 -6.22 13.89
N LYS A 210 2.37 -5.34 14.84
CA LYS A 210 3.16 -4.14 15.19
C LYS A 210 3.51 -3.30 13.95
N GLU A 211 2.51 -3.01 13.11
CA GLU A 211 2.65 -2.28 11.85
C GLU A 211 3.44 -3.01 10.75
N ILE A 212 3.94 -4.22 11.00
CA ILE A 212 4.69 -5.04 10.03
C ILE A 212 3.73 -5.98 9.29
N PRO A 213 3.50 -5.82 7.98
CA PRO A 213 2.57 -6.65 7.25
C PRO A 213 3.22 -7.91 6.69
N SER A 214 2.42 -8.98 6.58
CA SER A 214 2.79 -10.20 5.88
C SER A 214 3.04 -9.96 4.38
N GLU A 215 3.48 -11.00 3.67
CA GLU A 215 3.11 -11.08 2.25
C GLU A 215 1.59 -11.26 2.15
N GLY A 216 0.97 -10.55 1.22
CA GLY A 216 -0.47 -10.60 1.00
C GLY A 216 -0.90 -11.82 0.19
N VAL A 217 -2.08 -12.34 0.51
CA VAL A 217 -2.72 -13.46 -0.23
C VAL A 217 -3.99 -12.97 -0.91
N TRP A 218 -4.24 -13.47 -2.13
CA TRP A 218 -5.47 -13.14 -2.85
C TRP A 218 -6.67 -13.87 -2.23
N VAL A 219 -7.74 -13.12 -2.02
CA VAL A 219 -9.07 -13.65 -1.68
C VAL A 219 -10.12 -12.99 -2.58
N GLN A 220 -11.24 -13.67 -2.80
CA GLN A 220 -12.37 -13.18 -3.59
C GLN A 220 -13.60 -13.10 -2.69
N ILE A 221 -14.23 -11.92 -2.64
CA ILE A 221 -15.48 -11.71 -1.91
C ILE A 221 -16.64 -11.78 -2.90
N HIS A 222 -17.66 -12.58 -2.57
CA HIS A 222 -18.87 -12.80 -3.36
C HIS A 222 -20.10 -13.06 -2.50
#